data_AF-A0A0Q4J8K5-F1
#
_entry.id   AF-A0A0Q4J8K5-F1
#
_cell.length_a   1.000
_cell.length_b   1.000
_cell.length_c   1.000
_cell.angle_alpha   90.00
_cell.angle_beta   90.00
_cell.angle_gamma   90.00
#
_symmetry.space_group_name_H-M   'P 1'
#
loop_
_entity.id
_entity.type
_entity.pdbx_description
1 polymer ?
#
loop_
_entity_poly.entity_id
_entity_poly.type
_entity_poly.pdbx_seq_one_letter_code
_entity_poly.pdbx_strand_id
1 'polypeptide(L)' 'MEQPGDLSRPQKRLLKRLYNARTMPVIADDRSFLTYREAAHYLLKLDGDARESAYAQMKAHVRDKVR' A
#
# COMPACT_ATOMS: atom_id res chain seq x y z
N MET A 1 19.40 15.00 -9.36
CA MET A 1 18.13 14.25 -9.34
C MET A 1 18.26 13.19 -8.28
N GLU A 2 17.75 13.44 -7.08
CA GLU A 2 17.83 12.48 -5.97
C GLU A 2 16.83 11.34 -6.22
N GLN A 3 17.34 10.10 -6.32
CA GLN A 3 16.51 8.91 -6.38
C GLN A 3 15.84 8.72 -5.01
N PRO A 4 14.51 8.57 -4.93
CA PRO A 4 13.87 8.30 -3.65
C PRO A 4 14.37 6.94 -3.13
N GLY A 5 14.90 6.96 -1.90
CA GLY A 5 15.63 5.86 -1.28
C GLY A 5 14.91 4.52 -1.38
N ASP A 6 15.67 3.50 -1.76
CA ASP A 6 15.20 2.14 -1.91
C ASP A 6 14.58 1.60 -0.60
N LEU A 7 13.45 0.90 -0.71
CA LEU A 7 12.76 0.35 0.46
C LEU A 7 13.64 -0.67 1.19
N SER A 8 13.68 -0.57 2.51
CA SER A 8 14.42 -1.51 3.35
C SER A 8 13.88 -2.95 3.19
N ARG A 9 14.74 -3.95 3.45
CA ARG A 9 14.36 -5.37 3.40
C ARG A 9 13.10 -5.71 4.24
N PRO A 10 12.90 -5.16 5.45
CA PRO A 10 11.66 -5.36 6.22
C PRO A 10 10.42 -4.81 5.52
N GLN A 11 10.50 -3.60 4.93
CA GLN A 11 9.40 -2.98 4.20
C GLN A 11 9.02 -3.81 2.98
N LYS A 12 10.00 -4.24 2.18
CA LYS A 12 9.78 -5.12 1.01
C LYS A 12 9.10 -6.45 1.41
N ARG A 13 9.50 -7.06 2.52
CA ARG A 13 8.93 -8.33 3.01
C ARG A 13 7.50 -8.18 3.54
N LEU A 14 7.20 -7.07 4.21
CA LEU A 14 5.83 -6.76 4.66
C LEU A 14 4.92 -6.57 3.45
N LEU A 15 5.33 -5.75 2.49
CA LEU A 15 4.56 -5.46 1.28
C LEU A 15 4.30 -6.74 0.47
N LYS A 16 5.31 -7.58 0.24
CA LYS A 16 5.09 -8.88 -0.43
C LYS A 16 4.07 -9.76 0.28
N ARG A 17 4.07 -9.83 1.62
CA ARG A 17 3.07 -10.62 2.37
C ARG A 17 1.67 -10.03 2.27
N LEU A 18 1.56 -8.70 2.31
CA LEU A 18 0.26 -8.03 2.21
C LEU A 18 -0.40 -8.19 0.85
N TYR A 19 0.39 -8.27 -0.22
CA TYR A 19 -0.13 -8.25 -1.59
C TYR A 19 -0.05 -9.59 -2.33
N ASN A 20 0.91 -10.47 -2.02
CA ASN A 20 1.02 -11.78 -2.72
C ASN A 20 0.19 -12.90 -2.06
N ALA A 21 -0.39 -12.69 -0.88
CA ALA A 21 -1.21 -13.69 -0.18
C ALA A 21 -2.73 -13.36 -0.17
N ARG A 22 -3.17 -12.31 -0.86
CA ARG A 22 -4.55 -11.82 -0.78
C ARG A 22 -5.41 -12.30 -1.97
N THR A 23 -6.53 -12.95 -1.65
CA THR A 23 -7.70 -13.13 -2.54
C THR A 23 -8.76 -12.03 -2.38
N MET A 24 -8.54 -11.09 -1.44
CA MET A 24 -9.45 -9.99 -1.13
C MET A 24 -8.75 -8.65 -1.33
N PRO A 25 -9.29 -7.75 -2.15
CA PRO A 25 -8.68 -6.45 -2.43
C PRO A 25 -8.62 -5.57 -1.18
N VAL A 26 -7.61 -4.70 -1.12
CA VAL A 26 -7.52 -3.57 -0.18
C VAL A 26 -8.21 -2.38 -0.81
N ILE A 27 -9.07 -1.68 -0.08
CA ILE A 27 -9.78 -0.50 -0.60
C ILE A 27 -9.08 0.78 -0.10
N ALA A 28 -8.89 1.76 -0.97
CA ALA A 28 -8.50 3.13 -0.61
C ALA A 28 -9.05 4.11 -1.64
N ASP A 29 -9.63 5.21 -1.18
CA ASP A 29 -10.37 6.19 -2.00
C ASP A 29 -11.32 5.49 -3.01
N ASP A 30 -12.13 4.56 -2.51
CA ASP A 30 -13.08 3.72 -3.25
C ASP A 30 -12.46 2.84 -4.36
N ARG A 31 -11.13 2.74 -4.42
CA ARG A 31 -10.41 1.87 -5.37
C ARG A 31 -9.94 0.60 -4.70
N SER A 32 -10.13 -0.52 -5.39
CA SER A 32 -9.68 -1.83 -4.96
C SER A 32 -8.30 -2.16 -5.53
N PHE A 33 -7.38 -2.56 -4.66
CA PHE A 33 -6.01 -2.94 -5.00
C PHE A 33 -5.76 -4.39 -4.62
N LEU A 34 -5.39 -5.21 -5.60
CA LEU A 34 -5.07 -6.63 -5.40
C LEU A 34 -3.56 -6.86 -5.31
N THR A 35 -2.77 -6.04 -6.00
CA THR A 35 -1.33 -6.21 -6.06
C THR A 35 -0.56 -5.02 -5.48
N TYR A 36 0.66 -5.30 -5.04
CA TYR A 36 1.58 -4.29 -4.52
C TYR A 36 1.88 -3.23 -5.56
N ARG A 37 2.07 -3.67 -6.80
CA ARG A 37 2.48 -2.80 -7.90
C ARG A 37 1.40 -1.76 -8.18
N GLU A 38 0.13 -2.16 -8.18
CA GLU A 38 -1.01 -1.26 -8.38
C GLU A 38 -1.12 -0.23 -7.25
N ALA A 39 -1.08 -0.68 -6.00
CA ALA A 39 -1.17 0.21 -4.84
C ALA A 39 0.01 1.20 -4.79
N ALA A 40 1.23 0.72 -5.04
CA ALA A 40 2.43 1.55 -5.06
C ALA A 40 2.39 2.59 -6.19
N HIS A 41 1.99 2.20 -7.40
CA HIS A 41 1.82 3.14 -8.51
C HIS A 41 0.75 4.19 -8.22
N TYR A 42 -0.33 3.82 -7.54
CA TYR A 42 -1.38 4.75 -7.17
C TYR A 42 -0.89 5.77 -6.13
N LEU A 43 -0.26 5.33 -5.03
CA LEU A 43 0.27 6.22 -4.00
C LEU A 43 1.29 7.22 -4.56
N LEU A 44 2.16 6.77 -5.49
CA LEU A 44 3.16 7.63 -6.11
C LEU A 44 2.58 8.72 -7.02
N LYS A 45 1.33 8.57 -7.48
CA LYS A 45 0.62 9.59 -8.26
C LYS A 45 -0.12 10.63 -7.40
N LEU A 46 -0.23 10.39 -6.10
CA LEU A 46 -0.88 11.31 -5.16
C LEU A 46 0.10 12.33 -4.62
N ASP A 47 -0.42 13.53 -4.34
CA ASP A 47 0.26 14.56 -3.56
C ASP A 47 0.38 14.17 -2.09
N GLY A 48 1.27 14.83 -1.34
CA GLY A 48 1.70 14.42 0.00
C GLY A 48 0.57 14.07 0.97
N ASP A 49 -0.39 14.97 1.17
CA ASP A 49 -1.48 14.77 2.12
C ASP A 49 -2.45 13.67 1.66
N ALA A 50 -2.75 13.60 0.36
CA ALA A 50 -3.59 12.56 -0.22
C ALA A 50 -2.94 11.17 -0.14
N ARG A 51 -1.62 11.11 -0.35
CA ARG A 51 -0.83 9.89 -0.23
C ARG A 51 -0.86 9.33 1.18
N GLU A 52 -0.65 10.18 2.18
CA GLU A 52 -0.67 9.77 3.59
C GLU A 52 -2.08 9.29 4.01
N SER A 53 -3.13 9.99 3.58
CA SER A 53 -4.52 9.58 3.82
C SER A 53 -4.85 8.21 3.22
N ALA A 54 -4.55 8.02 1.92
CA ALA A 54 -4.78 6.75 1.24
C ALA A 54 -3.97 5.60 1.86
N TYR A 55 -2.72 5.87 2.28
CA TYR A 55 -1.90 4.88 2.97
C TYR A 55 -2.49 4.48 4.34
N ALA A 56 -3.04 5.44 5.09
CA ALA A 56 -3.70 5.16 6.37
C ALA A 56 -4.95 4.27 6.19
N GLN A 57 -5.74 4.50 5.14
CA GLN A 57 -6.88 3.65 4.78
C GLN A 57 -6.44 2.21 4.44
N MET A 58 -5.41 2.06 3.59
CA MET A 58 -4.84 0.75 3.27
C MET A 58 -4.32 0.01 4.50
N LYS A 59 -3.70 0.73 5.45
CA LYS A 59 -3.21 0.18 6.71
C LYS A 59 -4.35 -0.29 7.62
N ALA A 60 -5.46 0.43 7.69
CA ALA A 60 -6.62 0.05 8.48
C ALA A 60 -7.21 -1.30 8.02
N HIS A 61 -7.29 -1.54 6.71
CA HIS A 61 -7.73 -2.82 6.14
C HIS A 61 -6.87 -4.04 6.51
N VAL A 62 -5.60 -3.83 6.89
CA VAL A 62 -4.74 -4.91 7.40
C VAL A 62 -5.08 -5.23 8.84
N ARG A 63 -5.38 -4.20 9.65
CA ARG A 63 -5.65 -4.35 11.08
C ARG A 63 -7.00 -5.01 11.36
N ASP A 64 -8.02 -4.74 10.54
CA ASP A 64 -9.35 -5.35 10.68
C ASP A 64 -9.38 -6.86 10.40
N LYS A 65 -8.45 -7.39 9.59
CA LYS A 65 -8.37 -8.84 9.34
C LYS A 65 -7.66 -9.64 10.44
N VAL A 66 -7.15 -8.96 11.47
CA VAL A 66 -6.40 -9.57 12.58
C VAL A 66 -7.25 -9.65 13.85
N ARG A 67 -8.51 -9.18 13.82
CA ARG A 67 -9.45 -9.22 14.94
C ARG A 67 -10.46 -10.36 14.82
#